data_AF-A0A7C2PTI5-F1
#
_entry.id   AF-A0A7C2PTI5-F1
#
_cell.length_a   1.000
_cell.length_b   1.000
_cell.length_c   1.000
_cell.angle_alpha   90.00
_cell.angle_beta   90.00
_cell.angle_gamma   90.00
#
_symmetry.space_group_name_H-M   'P 1'
#
loop_
_entity.id
_entity.type
_entity.pdbx_description
1 polymer ?
#
loop_
_entity_poly.entity_id
_entity_poly.type
_entity_poly.pdbx_seq_one_letter_code
_entity_poly.pdbx_strand_id
1 'polypeptide(L)'
;MNKNLVGAGVAILISISGLSADTLKNSLMSADKDDTPMVNLDNLKLDKKEKQSRPDSAVVATINGENITKEQADQYLALRTQGRMTDFDKLPGDEQRLALINEMAIPNLAAIKANEELNTEEKKAAISRFWMQKKLSTTKVTEEEAKKAYDELIQKVKEAAKKQSKEEPKMPTFEEAKREIMLQLAQDKVTKDLLENGKVKLK
;
A
#
# COMPACT_ATOMS: atom_id res chain seq x y z
N MET A 1 -47.87 28.81 -4.58
CA MET A 1 -46.54 28.72 -5.22
C MET A 1 -45.54 28.27 -4.16
N ASN A 2 -45.36 26.96 -4.02
CA ASN A 2 -44.46 26.38 -3.03
C ASN A 2 -43.08 26.22 -3.67
N LYS A 3 -42.11 27.03 -3.24
CA LYS A 3 -40.71 26.87 -3.61
C LYS A 3 -40.05 25.94 -2.59
N ASN A 4 -39.88 24.67 -2.99
CA ASN A 4 -39.08 23.71 -2.25
C ASN A 4 -37.61 24.14 -2.30
N LEU A 5 -37.10 24.56 -1.14
CA LEU A 5 -35.69 24.83 -0.91
C LEU A 5 -34.98 23.47 -0.78
N VAL A 6 -34.53 22.90 -1.90
CA VAL A 6 -33.58 21.77 -1.89
C VAL A 6 -32.20 22.36 -1.56
N GLY A 7 -31.99 22.67 -0.29
CA GLY A 7 -30.67 22.96 0.26
C GLY A 7 -29.99 21.63 0.58
N ALA A 8 -29.34 21.02 -0.40
CA ALA A 8 -28.45 19.89 -0.17
C ALA A 8 -27.21 20.42 0.57
N GLY A 9 -27.31 20.52 1.89
CA GLY A 9 -26.18 20.73 2.76
C GLY A 9 -25.28 19.51 2.69
N VAL A 10 -24.20 19.61 1.90
CA VAL A 10 -23.06 18.70 2.01
C VAL A 10 -22.42 19.00 3.36
N ALA A 11 -22.87 18.28 4.39
CA ALA A 11 -22.18 18.21 5.66
C ALA A 11 -20.87 17.46 5.41
N ILE A 12 -19.79 18.20 5.19
CA ILE A 12 -18.43 17.68 5.30
C ILE A 12 -18.21 17.46 6.81
N LEU A 13 -18.74 16.35 7.31
CA LEU A 13 -18.28 15.77 8.55
C LEU A 13 -16.87 15.25 8.28
N ILE A 14 -15.86 16.06 8.64
CA ILE A 14 -14.53 15.56 8.91
C ILE A 14 -14.64 14.72 10.20
N SER A 15 -15.20 13.52 10.05
CA SER A 15 -15.10 12.48 11.05
C SER A 15 -13.69 11.96 10.94
N ILE A 16 -12.78 12.52 11.74
CA ILE A 16 -11.45 11.98 11.96
C ILE A 16 -11.64 10.69 12.79
N SER A 17 -12.14 9.62 12.17
CA SER A 17 -11.78 8.30 12.63
C SER A 17 -10.36 8.08 12.12
N GLY A 18 -9.39 8.41 12.97
CA GLY A 18 -8.02 7.97 12.83
C GLY A 18 -7.98 6.43 12.82
N LEU A 19 -8.31 5.85 11.67
CA LEU A 19 -7.94 4.48 11.35
C LEU A 19 -6.45 4.56 11.02
N SER A 20 -5.70 4.35 12.09
CA SER A 20 -4.28 4.49 12.24
C SER A 20 -3.52 3.78 11.12
N ALA A 21 -3.11 4.52 10.09
CA ALA A 21 -1.97 4.13 9.27
C ALA A 21 -0.71 3.95 10.14
N ASP A 22 -0.65 4.64 11.28
CA ASP A 22 0.44 4.54 12.26
C ASP A 22 0.49 3.19 13.00
N THR A 23 -0.61 2.44 13.14
CA THR A 23 -0.54 1.10 13.77
C THR A 23 0.05 0.07 12.81
N LEU A 24 -0.24 0.16 11.51
CA LEU A 24 0.44 -0.65 10.49
C LEU A 24 1.90 -0.24 10.32
N LYS A 25 2.20 1.06 10.36
CA LYS A 25 3.58 1.57 10.26
C LYS A 25 4.43 1.20 11.48
N ASN A 26 3.89 1.26 12.70
CA ASN A 26 4.57 0.74 13.89
C ASN A 26 4.64 -0.78 13.90
N SER A 27 3.62 -1.50 13.44
CA SER A 27 3.66 -2.98 13.36
C SER A 27 4.64 -3.49 12.31
N LEU A 28 4.94 -2.71 11.26
CA LEU A 28 5.96 -3.03 10.26
C LEU A 28 7.38 -2.57 10.64
N MET A 29 7.50 -1.62 11.58
CA MET A 29 8.80 -1.07 12.00
C MET A 29 9.27 -1.53 13.39
N SER A 30 8.40 -2.20 14.16
CA SER A 30 8.76 -2.94 15.37
C SER A 30 8.98 -4.43 15.06
N ALA A 31 9.82 -4.73 14.07
CA ALA A 31 10.52 -6.01 14.06
C ALA A 31 11.67 -5.86 15.05
N ASP A 32 11.39 -6.17 16.31
CA ASP A 32 12.46 -6.42 17.28
C ASP A 32 13.44 -7.43 16.68
N LYS A 33 14.72 -7.16 16.89
CA LYS A 33 15.82 -8.05 16.57
C LYS A 33 15.61 -9.34 17.35
N ASP A 34 15.25 -10.43 16.68
CA ASP A 34 15.88 -11.75 16.82
C ASP A 34 15.13 -12.84 16.02
N ASP A 35 15.95 -13.72 15.43
CA ASP A 35 15.65 -15.08 14.92
C ASP A 35 14.88 -15.33 13.62
N THR A 36 14.53 -14.32 12.81
CA THR A 36 14.29 -14.61 11.38
C THR A 36 15.62 -14.56 10.62
N PRO A 37 16.06 -15.63 9.95
CA PRO A 37 17.28 -15.60 9.13
C PRO A 37 17.01 -14.71 7.91
N MET A 38 17.19 -13.40 8.06
CA MET A 38 17.24 -12.47 6.94
C MET A 38 18.50 -12.76 6.12
N VAL A 39 18.38 -12.73 4.79
CA VAL A 39 19.53 -12.91 3.89
C VAL A 39 20.57 -11.83 4.19
N ASN A 40 21.74 -12.24 4.72
CA ASN A 40 22.84 -11.33 5.01
C ASN A 40 23.68 -11.10 3.74
N LEU A 41 23.65 -9.87 3.23
CA LEU A 41 24.30 -9.44 1.99
C LEU A 41 25.65 -8.73 2.22
N ASP A 42 26.02 -8.45 3.47
CA ASP A 42 27.11 -7.53 3.80
C ASP A 42 28.52 -8.14 3.61
N ASN A 43 28.61 -9.46 3.48
CA ASN A 43 29.87 -10.20 3.38
C ASN A 43 29.91 -11.21 2.23
N LEU A 44 29.31 -10.88 1.09
CA LEU A 44 29.40 -11.66 -0.15
C LEU A 44 30.84 -11.68 -0.70
N LYS A 45 31.71 -12.51 -0.12
CA LYS A 45 33.04 -12.83 -0.68
C LYS A 45 32.86 -13.84 -1.82
N LEU A 46 33.05 -13.38 -3.05
CA LEU A 46 32.83 -14.14 -4.29
C LEU A 46 33.94 -15.15 -4.64
N ASP A 47 34.80 -15.52 -3.69
CA ASP A 47 36.03 -16.28 -3.96
C ASP A 47 35.95 -17.77 -3.58
N LYS A 48 34.93 -18.48 -4.08
CA LYS A 48 34.88 -19.96 -3.98
C LYS A 48 34.55 -20.58 -5.34
N LYS A 49 35.32 -21.62 -5.71
CA LYS A 49 35.19 -22.44 -6.93
C LYS A 49 33.78 -22.40 -7.50
N GLU A 50 33.66 -21.91 -8.74
CA GLU A 50 32.40 -21.73 -9.44
C GLU A 50 31.56 -23.01 -9.38
N LYS A 51 30.49 -22.97 -8.59
CA LYS A 51 29.43 -23.98 -8.70
C LYS A 51 28.74 -23.73 -10.03
N GLN A 52 28.71 -24.74 -10.88
CA GLN A 52 28.01 -24.67 -12.15
C GLN A 52 26.54 -24.31 -11.91
N SER A 53 26.08 -23.25 -12.57
CA SER A 53 24.70 -22.79 -12.47
C SER A 53 23.78 -23.86 -13.06
N ARG A 54 22.74 -24.25 -12.31
CA ARG A 54 21.71 -25.18 -12.78
C ARG A 54 20.83 -24.48 -13.84
N PRO A 55 20.07 -25.24 -14.67
CA PRO A 55 19.13 -24.62 -15.61
C PRO A 55 17.98 -23.91 -14.89
N ASP A 56 17.39 -22.91 -15.54
CA ASP A 56 16.30 -22.07 -15.01
C ASP A 56 15.08 -22.87 -14.52
N SER A 57 14.77 -23.97 -15.22
CA SER A 57 13.67 -24.87 -14.88
C SER A 57 13.96 -25.82 -13.70
N ALA A 58 15.18 -25.83 -13.18
CA ALA A 58 15.54 -26.70 -12.06
C ALA A 58 14.75 -26.31 -10.81
N VAL A 59 14.12 -27.30 -10.17
CA VAL A 59 13.45 -27.10 -8.89
C VAL A 59 14.52 -26.92 -7.80
N VAL A 60 14.45 -25.80 -7.08
CA VAL A 60 15.39 -25.46 -6.00
C VAL A 60 14.79 -25.66 -4.61
N ALA A 61 13.46 -25.63 -4.49
CA ALA A 61 12.73 -25.91 -3.26
C ALA A 61 11.27 -26.28 -3.55
N THR A 62 10.58 -26.83 -2.56
CA THR A 62 9.13 -27.08 -2.60
C THR A 62 8.50 -26.50 -1.34
N ILE A 63 7.46 -25.69 -1.48
CA ILE A 63 6.74 -25.03 -0.38
C ILE A 63 5.27 -25.47 -0.45
N ASN A 64 4.77 -26.19 0.55
CA ASN A 64 3.40 -26.72 0.57
C ASN A 64 2.97 -27.45 -0.73
N GLY A 65 3.90 -28.16 -1.37
CA GLY A 65 3.65 -28.88 -2.63
C GLY A 65 3.82 -28.06 -3.90
N GLU A 66 4.03 -26.74 -3.81
CA GLU A 66 4.39 -25.89 -4.94
C GLU A 66 5.90 -25.86 -5.15
N ASN A 67 6.36 -26.12 -6.37
CA ASN A 67 7.78 -26.08 -6.72
C ASN A 67 8.23 -24.65 -6.97
N ILE A 68 9.36 -24.28 -6.35
CA ILE A 68 10.11 -23.06 -6.67
C ILE A 68 11.21 -23.43 -7.64
N THR A 69 11.18 -22.82 -8.83
CA THR A 69 12.22 -23.00 -9.84
C THR A 69 13.40 -22.06 -9.58
N LYS A 70 14.55 -22.39 -10.18
CA LYS A 70 15.73 -21.54 -10.14
C LYS A 70 15.43 -20.17 -10.73
N GLU A 71 14.70 -20.12 -11.85
CA GLU A 71 14.29 -18.85 -12.46
C GLU A 71 13.58 -17.92 -11.47
N GLN A 72 12.63 -18.47 -10.71
CA GLN A 72 11.89 -17.69 -9.70
C GLN A 72 12.81 -17.20 -8.59
N ALA A 73 13.74 -18.04 -8.14
CA ALA A 73 14.73 -17.69 -7.12
C ALA A 73 15.71 -16.62 -7.62
N ASP A 74 16.17 -16.72 -8.86
CA ASP A 74 17.06 -15.76 -9.52
C ASP A 74 16.38 -14.40 -9.70
N GLN A 75 15.14 -14.38 -10.18
CA GLN A 75 14.33 -13.16 -10.32
C GLN A 75 14.14 -12.47 -8.98
N TYR A 76 13.78 -13.23 -7.94
CA TYR A 76 13.60 -12.69 -6.60
C TYR A 76 14.92 -12.15 -6.03
N LEU A 77 16.02 -12.88 -6.19
CA LEU A 77 17.35 -12.46 -5.76
C LEU A 77 17.82 -11.18 -6.46
N ALA A 78 17.59 -11.07 -7.77
CA ALA A 78 17.91 -9.88 -8.55
C ALA A 78 17.12 -8.66 -8.05
N LEU A 79 15.81 -8.82 -7.80
CA LEU A 79 14.98 -7.75 -7.23
C LEU A 79 15.47 -7.35 -5.84
N ARG A 80 15.72 -8.32 -4.96
CA ARG A 80 16.11 -8.11 -3.56
C ARG A 80 17.47 -7.43 -3.42
N THR A 81 18.40 -7.76 -4.31
CA THR A 81 19.78 -7.24 -4.31
C THR A 81 19.99 -6.08 -5.28
N GLN A 82 18.92 -5.56 -5.91
CA GLN A 82 18.99 -4.50 -6.93
C GLN A 82 19.97 -4.86 -8.07
N GLY A 83 19.98 -6.13 -8.48
CA GLY A 83 20.82 -6.65 -9.56
C GLY A 83 22.27 -6.95 -9.18
N ARG A 84 22.68 -6.77 -7.91
CA ARG A 84 24.06 -7.11 -7.48
C ARG A 84 24.34 -8.61 -7.52
N MET A 85 23.30 -9.43 -7.33
CA MET A 85 23.37 -10.87 -7.49
C MET A 85 22.13 -11.36 -8.24
N THR A 86 22.35 -12.19 -9.25
CA THR A 86 21.29 -12.67 -10.15
C THR A 86 21.24 -14.20 -10.25
N ASP A 87 22.15 -14.90 -9.59
CA ASP A 87 22.25 -16.37 -9.66
C ASP A 87 22.20 -16.96 -8.26
N PHE A 88 21.09 -17.61 -7.96
CA PHE A 88 20.82 -18.33 -6.73
C PHE A 88 21.90 -19.36 -6.40
N ASP A 89 22.47 -20.02 -7.42
CA ASP A 89 23.51 -21.02 -7.22
C ASP A 89 24.87 -20.42 -6.81
N LYS A 90 25.00 -19.09 -6.89
CA LYS A 90 26.18 -18.36 -6.39
C LYS A 90 26.01 -17.86 -4.96
N LEU A 91 24.83 -18.01 -4.34
CA LEU A 91 24.66 -17.70 -2.93
C LEU A 91 25.56 -18.60 -2.06
N PRO A 92 26.33 -18.01 -1.12
CA PRO A 92 27.23 -18.74 -0.27
C PRO A 92 26.47 -19.50 0.81
N GLY A 93 26.71 -20.81 0.87
CA GLY A 93 26.12 -21.69 1.88
C GLY A 93 24.63 -21.98 1.64
N ASP A 94 24.17 -23.05 2.27
CA ASP A 94 22.78 -23.49 2.15
C ASP A 94 21.85 -22.64 3.05
N GLU A 95 22.37 -22.03 4.11
CA GLU A 95 21.62 -21.13 4.99
C GLU A 95 21.12 -19.88 4.26
N GLN A 96 21.95 -19.23 3.44
CA GLN A 96 21.52 -18.04 2.69
C GLN A 96 20.52 -18.39 1.59
N ARG A 97 20.71 -19.56 0.95
CA ARG A 97 19.75 -20.08 -0.03
C ARG A 97 18.41 -20.36 0.62
N LEU A 98 18.42 -21.04 1.77
CA LEU A 98 17.22 -21.33 2.55
C LEU A 98 16.55 -20.05 3.05
N ALA A 99 17.31 -19.06 3.51
CA ALA A 99 16.79 -17.76 3.92
C ALA A 99 16.05 -17.06 2.77
N LEU A 100 16.61 -17.04 1.56
CA LEU A 100 15.95 -16.47 0.38
C LEU A 100 14.65 -17.21 0.06
N ILE A 101 14.70 -18.55 0.06
CA ILE A 101 13.51 -19.39 -0.19
C ILE A 101 12.44 -19.16 0.87
N ASN A 102 12.80 -19.03 2.15
CA ASN A 102 11.87 -18.71 3.23
C ASN A 102 11.26 -17.32 3.04
N GLU A 103 12.05 -16.32 2.65
CA GLU A 103 11.55 -14.96 2.36
C GLU A 103 10.54 -15.00 1.20
N MET A 104 10.83 -15.76 0.14
CA MET A 104 9.91 -16.01 -0.98
C MET A 104 8.64 -16.76 -0.57
N ALA A 105 8.72 -17.62 0.45
CA ALA A 105 7.60 -18.41 0.93
C ALA A 105 6.57 -17.57 1.70
N ILE A 106 7.01 -16.53 2.41
CA ILE A 106 6.17 -15.76 3.33
C ILE A 106 4.88 -15.24 2.66
N PRO A 107 4.90 -14.58 1.49
CA PRO A 107 3.67 -14.10 0.85
C PRO A 107 2.68 -15.22 0.52
N ASN A 108 3.18 -16.36 0.02
CA ASN A 108 2.33 -17.50 -0.31
C ASN A 108 1.73 -18.14 0.95
N LEU A 109 2.54 -18.34 1.99
CA LEU A 109 2.08 -18.86 3.28
C LEU A 109 1.07 -17.92 3.94
N ALA A 110 1.30 -16.61 3.90
CA ALA A 110 0.37 -15.61 4.38
C ALA A 110 -0.95 -15.62 3.59
N ALA A 111 -0.89 -15.78 2.26
CA ALA A 111 -2.09 -15.87 1.42
C ALA A 111 -2.91 -17.14 1.72
N ILE A 112 -2.26 -18.28 1.94
CA ILE A 112 -2.91 -19.52 2.36
C ILE A 112 -3.62 -19.30 3.71
N LYS A 113 -2.89 -18.79 4.71
CA LYS A 113 -3.45 -18.51 6.04
C LYS A 113 -4.60 -17.52 5.99
N ALA A 114 -4.47 -16.44 5.24
CA ALA A 114 -5.55 -15.47 5.03
C ALA A 114 -6.78 -16.11 4.38
N ASN A 115 -6.60 -17.06 3.46
CA ASN A 115 -7.73 -17.77 2.86
C ASN A 115 -8.42 -18.75 3.82
N GLU A 116 -7.66 -19.38 4.71
CA GLU A 116 -8.19 -20.29 5.74
C GLU A 116 -8.92 -19.53 6.85
N GLU A 117 -8.34 -18.43 7.33
CA GLU A 117 -8.75 -17.75 8.55
C GLU A 117 -9.77 -16.62 8.33
N LEU A 118 -9.75 -15.95 7.17
CA LEU A 118 -10.66 -14.84 6.90
C LEU A 118 -12.01 -15.32 6.36
N ASN A 119 -13.08 -14.76 6.93
CA ASN A 119 -14.43 -14.96 6.42
C ASN A 119 -14.71 -14.11 5.16
N THR A 120 -15.88 -14.30 4.54
CA THR A 120 -16.26 -13.63 3.28
C THR A 120 -16.25 -12.10 3.38
N GLU A 121 -16.75 -11.53 4.48
CA GLU A 121 -16.80 -10.07 4.64
C GLU A 121 -15.40 -9.50 4.89
N GLU A 122 -14.56 -10.21 5.65
CA GLU A 122 -13.16 -9.84 5.87
C GLU A 122 -12.35 -9.89 4.57
N LYS A 123 -12.51 -10.96 3.77
CA LYS A 123 -11.90 -11.09 2.44
C LYS A 123 -12.32 -9.94 1.53
N LYS A 124 -13.62 -9.65 1.49
CA LYS A 124 -14.17 -8.53 0.70
C LYS A 124 -13.58 -7.20 1.16
N ALA A 125 -13.49 -6.96 2.46
CA ALA A 125 -12.88 -5.75 3.00
C ALA A 125 -11.39 -5.64 2.65
N ALA A 126 -10.63 -6.72 2.80
CA ALA A 126 -9.20 -6.77 2.47
C ALA A 126 -8.95 -6.49 0.98
N ILE A 127 -9.67 -7.18 0.08
CA ILE A 127 -9.56 -7.00 -1.37
C ILE A 127 -9.95 -5.58 -1.77
N SER A 128 -11.07 -5.07 -1.24
CA SER A 128 -11.55 -3.72 -1.56
C SER A 128 -10.56 -2.64 -1.12
N ARG A 129 -9.98 -2.79 0.09
CA ARG A 129 -8.95 -1.88 0.61
C ARG A 129 -7.67 -1.93 -0.21
N PHE A 130 -7.18 -3.12 -0.54
CA PHE A 130 -5.99 -3.30 -1.37
C PHE A 130 -6.19 -2.67 -2.76
N TRP A 131 -7.33 -2.93 -3.39
CA TRP A 131 -7.67 -2.33 -4.68
C TRP A 131 -7.74 -0.80 -4.57
N MET A 132 -8.38 -0.26 -3.53
CA MET A 132 -8.47 1.18 -3.30
C MET A 132 -7.08 1.80 -3.16
N GLN A 133 -6.21 1.21 -2.34
CA GLN A 133 -4.83 1.68 -2.16
C GLN A 133 -4.06 1.70 -3.48
N LYS A 134 -4.15 0.62 -4.29
CA LYS A 134 -3.54 0.55 -5.63
C LYS A 134 -4.10 1.63 -6.56
N LYS A 135 -5.40 1.92 -6.46
CA LYS A 135 -6.02 2.90 -7.33
C LYS A 135 -5.67 4.34 -6.92
N LEU A 136 -5.59 4.62 -5.62
CA LEU A 136 -5.10 5.90 -5.10
C LEU A 136 -3.65 6.17 -5.51
N SER A 137 -2.75 5.19 -5.40
CA SER A 137 -1.34 5.37 -5.75
C SER A 137 -1.07 5.65 -7.23
N THR A 138 -2.00 5.26 -8.10
CA THR A 138 -1.92 5.48 -9.55
C THR A 138 -2.78 6.65 -10.04
N THR A 139 -3.61 7.22 -9.17
CA THR A 139 -4.46 8.36 -9.51
C THR A 139 -3.64 9.63 -9.50
N LYS A 140 -3.61 10.33 -10.64
CA LYS A 140 -2.87 11.58 -10.78
C LYS A 140 -3.70 12.74 -10.24
N VAL A 141 -3.10 13.50 -9.33
CA VAL A 141 -3.59 14.80 -8.86
C VAL A 141 -2.49 15.81 -9.13
N THR A 142 -2.85 16.88 -9.82
CA THR A 142 -1.93 17.97 -10.13
C THR A 142 -1.84 18.95 -8.96
N GLU A 143 -0.76 19.70 -8.91
CA GLU A 143 -0.57 20.72 -7.88
C GLU A 143 -1.58 21.86 -8.02
N GLU A 144 -1.96 22.20 -9.25
CA GLU A 144 -2.98 23.19 -9.56
C GLU A 144 -4.35 22.77 -9.02
N GLU A 145 -4.72 21.49 -9.18
CA GLU A 145 -5.94 20.94 -8.59
C GLU A 145 -5.91 21.01 -7.05
N ALA A 146 -4.77 20.66 -6.44
CA ALA A 146 -4.59 20.72 -4.99
C ALA A 146 -4.70 22.15 -4.47
N LYS A 147 -4.07 23.11 -5.17
CA LYS A 147 -4.11 24.53 -4.78
C LYS A 147 -5.54 25.09 -4.89
N LYS A 148 -6.24 24.76 -5.97
CA LYS A 148 -7.65 25.16 -6.12
C LYS A 148 -8.51 24.60 -4.98
N ALA A 149 -8.35 23.33 -4.64
CA ALA A 149 -9.10 22.70 -3.54
C ALA A 149 -8.76 23.32 -2.18
N TYR A 150 -7.49 23.67 -1.95
CA TYR A 150 -7.06 24.40 -0.75
C TYR A 150 -7.70 25.78 -0.64
N ASP A 151 -7.70 26.56 -1.73
CA ASP A 151 -8.30 27.88 -1.76
C ASP A 151 -9.82 27.80 -1.50
N GLU A 152 -10.51 26.84 -2.12
CA GLU A 152 -11.93 26.58 -1.86
C GLU A 152 -12.21 26.18 -0.41
N LEU A 153 -11.35 25.35 0.20
CA LEU A 153 -11.44 24.96 1.60
C LEU A 153 -11.31 26.18 2.52
N ILE A 154 -10.31 27.03 2.29
CA ILE A 154 -10.12 28.26 3.06
C ILE A 154 -11.35 29.16 2.96
N GLN A 155 -11.86 29.37 1.74
CA GLN A 155 -13.05 30.20 1.55
C GLN A 155 -14.24 29.67 2.34
N LYS A 156 -14.52 28.35 2.26
CA LYS A 156 -15.60 27.72 3.02
C LYS A 156 -15.44 27.89 4.53
N VAL A 157 -14.22 27.74 5.05
CA VAL A 157 -13.92 27.91 6.47
C VAL A 157 -14.14 29.36 6.91
N LYS A 158 -13.66 30.34 6.13
CA LYS A 158 -13.87 31.77 6.42
C LYS A 158 -15.35 32.16 6.39
N GLU A 159 -16.09 31.68 5.40
CA GLU A 159 -17.53 31.89 5.31
C GLU A 159 -18.28 31.29 6.50
N ALA A 160 -17.90 30.09 6.93
CA ALA A 160 -18.50 29.43 8.09
C ALA A 160 -18.20 30.19 9.40
N ALA A 161 -16.97 30.67 9.58
CA ALA A 161 -16.58 31.49 10.72
C ALA A 161 -17.39 32.80 10.79
N LYS A 162 -17.51 33.50 9.65
CA LYS A 162 -18.33 34.72 9.52
C LYS A 162 -19.81 34.47 9.83
N LYS A 163 -20.39 33.39 9.30
CA LYS A 163 -21.80 33.00 9.57
C LYS A 163 -22.05 32.69 11.04
N GLN A 164 -21.02 32.22 11.76
CA GLN A 164 -21.11 31.87 13.18
C GLN A 164 -20.64 33.01 14.10
N SER A 165 -20.31 34.19 13.56
CA SER A 165 -19.70 35.31 14.30
C SER A 165 -18.49 34.89 15.14
N LYS A 166 -17.70 33.93 14.62
CA LYS A 166 -16.47 33.43 15.24
C LYS A 166 -15.26 34.02 14.54
N GLU A 167 -14.17 34.14 15.29
CA GLU A 167 -12.86 34.48 14.74
C GLU A 167 -12.42 33.43 13.68
N GLU A 168 -11.72 33.89 12.64
CA GLU A 168 -11.23 33.00 11.60
C GLU A 168 -10.20 32.04 12.20
N PRO A 169 -10.37 30.71 12.04
CA PRO A 169 -9.43 29.75 12.58
C PRO A 169 -8.08 29.86 11.86
N LYS A 170 -6.99 29.65 12.59
CA LYS A 170 -5.65 29.59 12.02
C LYS A 170 -5.54 28.35 11.12
N MET A 171 -5.43 28.57 9.82
CA MET A 171 -5.31 27.52 8.81
C MET A 171 -3.84 27.15 8.57
N PRO A 172 -3.53 25.88 8.27
CA PRO A 172 -2.21 25.51 7.76
C PRO A 172 -1.98 26.18 6.40
N THR A 173 -0.73 26.42 6.06
CA THR A 173 -0.31 26.88 4.72
C THR A 173 -0.58 25.79 3.66
N PHE A 174 -0.55 26.19 2.38
CA PHE A 174 -0.73 25.23 1.28
C PHE A 174 0.32 24.12 1.34
N GLU A 175 1.60 24.47 1.56
CA GLU A 175 2.68 23.48 1.61
C GLU A 175 2.49 22.46 2.74
N GLU A 176 2.00 22.89 3.91
CA GLU A 176 1.72 21.99 5.04
C GLU A 176 0.54 21.05 4.75
N ALA A 177 -0.48 21.53 4.01
CA ALA A 177 -1.69 20.76 3.72
C ALA A 177 -1.64 19.99 2.38
N LYS A 178 -0.67 20.30 1.50
CA LYS A 178 -0.61 19.84 0.11
C LYS A 178 -0.78 18.33 -0.02
N ARG A 179 -0.03 17.56 0.76
CA ARG A 179 -0.06 16.10 0.71
C ARG A 179 -1.43 15.54 1.04
N GLU A 180 -2.06 16.06 2.10
CA GLU A 180 -3.38 15.60 2.55
C GLU A 180 -4.45 15.96 1.51
N ILE A 181 -4.39 17.17 0.97
CA ILE A 181 -5.33 17.62 -0.05
C ILE A 181 -5.21 16.80 -1.33
N MET A 182 -3.98 16.47 -1.75
CA MET A 182 -3.78 15.58 -2.90
C MET A 182 -4.34 14.19 -2.65
N LEU A 183 -4.18 13.65 -1.44
CA LEU A 183 -4.75 12.35 -1.07
C LEU A 183 -6.28 12.39 -1.08
N GLN A 184 -6.89 13.42 -0.50
CA GLN A 184 -8.34 13.61 -0.48
C GLN A 184 -8.89 13.73 -1.90
N LEU A 185 -8.25 14.53 -2.77
CA LEU A 185 -8.66 14.65 -4.17
C LEU A 185 -8.54 13.33 -4.93
N ALA A 186 -7.51 12.53 -4.66
CA ALA A 186 -7.40 11.20 -5.24
C ALA A 186 -8.56 10.29 -4.77
N GLN A 187 -8.88 10.32 -3.48
CA GLN A 187 -10.02 9.57 -2.91
C GLN A 187 -11.35 9.99 -3.52
N ASP A 188 -11.58 11.28 -3.67
CA ASP A 188 -12.79 11.82 -4.27
C ASP A 188 -12.92 11.38 -5.75
N LYS A 189 -11.82 11.47 -6.52
CA LYS A 189 -11.79 11.00 -7.92
C LYS A 189 -12.12 9.52 -8.03
N VAL A 190 -11.49 8.67 -7.22
CA VAL A 190 -11.73 7.22 -7.26
C VAL A 190 -13.15 6.87 -6.80
N THR A 191 -13.65 7.53 -5.76
CA THR A 191 -15.02 7.30 -5.25
C THR A 191 -16.06 7.73 -6.28
N LYS A 192 -15.87 8.89 -6.91
CA LYS A 192 -16.74 9.39 -7.97
C LYS A 192 -16.79 8.41 -9.14
N ASP A 193 -15.65 7.93 -9.61
CA ASP A 193 -15.57 6.92 -10.69
C ASP A 193 -16.33 5.64 -10.32
N LEU A 194 -16.19 5.16 -9.08
CA LEU A 194 -16.95 3.99 -8.59
C LEU A 194 -18.46 4.22 -8.56
N LEU A 195 -18.91 5.39 -8.10
CA LEU A 195 -20.34 5.71 -7.99
C LEU A 195 -20.98 5.94 -9.36
N GLU A 196 -20.28 6.59 -10.29
CA GLU A 196 -20.76 6.83 -11.65
C GLU A 196 -20.90 5.53 -12.45
N ASN A 197 -19.96 4.60 -12.26
CA ASN A 197 -20.00 3.28 -12.90
C ASN A 197 -20.85 2.26 -12.12
N GLY A 198 -21.20 2.57 -10.87
CA GLY A 198 -21.99 1.73 -9.99
C GLY A 198 -23.49 1.86 -10.22
N LYS A 199 -24.20 0.74 -10.36
CA LYS A 199 -25.67 0.74 -10.42
C LYS A 199 -26.27 0.64 -9.02
N VAL A 200 -26.26 1.74 -8.27
CA VAL A 200 -26.94 1.82 -6.97
C VAL A 200 -28.41 2.18 -7.19
N LYS A 201 -29.33 1.35 -6.70
CA LYS A 201 -30.77 1.61 -6.72
C LYS A 201 -31.32 1.48 -5.31
N LEU A 202 -32.16 2.44 -4.92
CA LEU A 202 -33.01 2.31 -3.74
C LEU A 202 -34.08 1.23 -4.02
N LYS A 203 -34.38 0.42 -3.01
CA LYS A 203 -35.50 -0.52 -3.01
C LYS A 203 -36.60 0.02 -2.12
#